data_AF-X1D4G1-F1
#
_entry.id   AF-X1D4G1-F1
#
_cell.length_a   1.000
_cell.length_b   1.000
_cell.length_c   1.000
_cell.angle_alpha   90.00
_cell.angle_beta   90.00
_cell.angle_gamma   90.00
#
_symmetry.space_group_name_H-M   'P 1'
#
loop_
_entity.id
_entity.type
_entity.pdbx_description
1 polymer ?
#
loop_
_entity_poly.entity_id
_entity_poly.type
_entity_poly.pdbx_seq_one_letter_code
_entity_poly.pdbx_strand_id
1 'polypeptide(L)'
;MKKEIKNLLIIFLLLVMGTISVIYYNLYIQNNKIKKGETVVPEIIQERAEENIYRIGNIVIDKNKEEMYFTGRVTKIKGWIQFLIYADGYKWLEEEAAIISDARLKDLQLSLALLDWKYWDEFYYMKRGEEIDFETDEMELLLSWKE
;
A
#
# COMPACT_ATOMS: atom_id res chain seq x y z
N MET A 1 -31.30 -48.19 -22.97
CA MET A 1 -32.25 -47.52 -22.04
C MET A 1 -31.76 -47.30 -20.61
N LYS A 2 -31.73 -48.29 -19.68
CA LYS A 2 -31.40 -48.00 -18.25
C LYS A 2 -29.98 -47.42 -18.02
N LYS A 3 -28.99 -47.80 -18.83
CA LYS A 3 -27.60 -47.31 -18.72
C LYS A 3 -27.43 -45.90 -19.27
N GLU A 4 -28.10 -45.58 -20.38
CA GLU A 4 -28.07 -44.24 -20.99
C GLU A 4 -28.76 -43.20 -20.12
N ILE A 5 -29.89 -43.56 -19.50
CA ILE A 5 -30.59 -42.69 -18.55
C ILE A 5 -29.72 -42.40 -17.32
N LYS A 6 -28.97 -43.40 -16.81
CA LYS A 6 -28.01 -43.20 -15.71
C LYS A 6 -26.87 -42.27 -16.10
N ASN A 7 -26.31 -42.43 -17.30
CA ASN A 7 -25.23 -41.56 -17.80
C ASN A 7 -25.72 -40.12 -18.01
N LEU A 8 -26.94 -39.94 -18.53
CA LEU A 8 -27.55 -38.62 -18.70
C LEU A 8 -27.79 -37.93 -17.35
N LEU A 9 -28.21 -38.69 -16.34
CA LEU A 9 -28.47 -38.19 -14.99
C LEU A 9 -27.15 -37.77 -14.29
N ILE A 10 -26.06 -38.51 -14.52
CA ILE A 10 -24.71 -38.13 -14.01
C ILE A 10 -24.23 -36.83 -14.66
N ILE A 11 -24.41 -36.67 -15.98
CA ILE A 11 -24.04 -35.44 -16.69
C ILE A 11 -24.85 -34.25 -16.18
N PHE A 12 -26.15 -34.44 -15.94
CA PHE A 12 -27.00 -33.40 -15.38
C PHE A 12 -26.57 -32.99 -13.96
N LEU A 13 -26.19 -33.96 -13.12
CA LEU A 13 -25.68 -33.70 -11.77
C LEU A 13 -24.35 -32.93 -11.78
N LEU A 14 -23.45 -33.24 -12.72
CA LEU A 14 -22.20 -32.50 -12.90
C LEU A 14 -22.45 -31.06 -13.35
N LEU A 15 -23.43 -30.83 -14.22
CA LEU A 15 -23.84 -29.48 -14.64
C LEU A 15 -24.38 -28.66 -13.45
N VAL A 16 -25.23 -29.25 -12.61
CA VAL A 16 -25.78 -28.58 -11.42
C VAL A 16 -24.68 -28.28 -10.40
N MET A 17 -23.75 -29.21 -10.17
CA MET A 17 -22.62 -28.96 -9.26
C MET A 17 -21.68 -27.87 -9.80
N GLY A 18 -21.45 -27.83 -11.11
CA GLY A 18 -20.67 -26.79 -11.76
C GLY A 18 -21.29 -25.41 -11.60
N THR A 19 -22.60 -25.28 -11.82
CA THR A 19 -23.30 -23.98 -11.67
C THR A 19 -23.32 -23.51 -10.22
N ILE A 20 -23.54 -24.40 -9.25
CA ILE A 20 -23.47 -24.08 -7.82
C ILE A 20 -22.06 -23.60 -7.44
N SER A 21 -21.01 -24.25 -7.94
CA SER A 21 -19.62 -23.87 -7.67
C SER A 21 -19.28 -22.47 -8.21
N VAL A 22 -19.75 -22.14 -9.42
CA VAL A 22 -19.56 -20.81 -10.03
C VAL A 22 -20.33 -19.73 -9.25
N ILE A 23 -21.57 -20.01 -8.84
CA ILE A 23 -22.37 -19.10 -8.01
C ILE A 23 -21.68 -18.87 -6.67
N TYR A 24 -21.19 -19.92 -6.03
CA TYR A 24 -20.48 -19.83 -4.76
C TYR A 24 -19.19 -19.03 -4.88
N TYR A 25 -18.41 -19.24 -5.95
CA TYR A 25 -17.18 -18.47 -6.20
C TYR A 25 -17.48 -16.98 -6.45
N ASN A 26 -18.52 -16.67 -7.21
CA ASN A 26 -18.94 -15.28 -7.44
C ASN A 26 -19.42 -14.60 -6.14
N LEU A 27 -20.21 -15.31 -5.32
CA LEU A 27 -20.64 -14.80 -4.01
C LEU A 27 -19.46 -14.65 -3.03
N TYR A 28 -18.48 -15.55 -3.07
CA TYR A 28 -17.26 -15.46 -2.26
C TYR A 28 -16.41 -14.25 -2.65
N ILE A 29 -16.21 -14.00 -3.95
CA ILE A 29 -15.52 -12.81 -4.46
C ILE A 29 -16.27 -11.53 -4.06
N GLN A 30 -17.61 -11.51 -4.17
CA GLN A 30 -18.41 -10.36 -3.74
C GLN A 30 -18.34 -10.15 -2.23
N ASN A 31 -18.48 -11.19 -1.41
CA ASN A 31 -18.38 -11.07 0.05
C ASN A 31 -16.98 -10.66 0.51
N ASN A 32 -15.91 -11.09 -0.16
CA ASN A 32 -14.56 -10.62 0.14
C ASN A 32 -14.33 -9.17 -0.29
N LYS A 33 -14.97 -8.69 -1.37
CA LYS A 33 -14.96 -7.26 -1.72
C LYS A 33 -15.75 -6.43 -0.69
N ILE A 34 -16.86 -6.95 -0.15
CA ILE A 34 -17.68 -6.28 0.85
C ILE A 34 -17.02 -6.31 2.25
N LYS A 35 -16.31 -7.38 2.62
CA LYS A 35 -15.52 -7.45 3.86
C LYS A 35 -14.24 -6.60 3.82
N LYS A 36 -13.79 -6.17 2.64
CA LYS A 36 -12.73 -5.16 2.47
C LYS A 36 -13.26 -3.72 2.59
N GLY A 37 -14.50 -3.56 3.09
CA GLY A 37 -15.17 -2.29 3.36
C GLY A 37 -15.38 -2.03 4.85
N GLU A 38 -14.47 -2.49 5.73
CA GLU A 38 -14.42 -1.99 7.10
C GLU A 38 -13.84 -0.57 7.09
N THR A 39 -14.75 0.41 7.17
CA THR A 39 -14.52 1.81 7.49
C THR A 39 -13.33 2.45 6.77
N VAL A 40 -13.54 2.80 5.51
CA VAL A 40 -12.84 3.96 4.93
C VAL A 40 -13.35 5.17 5.72
N VAL A 41 -12.69 5.48 6.84
CA VAL A 41 -12.63 6.86 7.30
C VAL A 41 -12.10 7.61 6.07
N PRO A 42 -12.86 8.56 5.50
CA PRO A 42 -12.35 9.33 4.39
C PRO A 42 -10.99 9.88 4.84
N GLU A 43 -9.94 9.55 4.10
CA GLU A 43 -8.59 10.02 4.33
C GLU A 43 -8.65 11.53 4.15
N ILE A 44 -8.91 12.24 5.24
CA ILE A 44 -9.18 13.67 5.18
C ILE A 44 -7.86 14.33 4.86
N ILE A 45 -7.68 14.69 3.58
CA ILE A 45 -6.78 15.76 3.17
C ILE A 45 -7.32 17.02 3.82
N GLN A 46 -6.94 17.22 5.07
CA GLN A 46 -7.41 18.31 5.89
C GLN A 46 -6.42 19.46 5.67
N GLU A 47 -6.75 20.34 4.74
CA GLU A 47 -6.05 21.61 4.55
C GLU A 47 -6.21 22.43 5.84
N ARG A 48 -5.12 22.61 6.58
CA ARG A 48 -5.15 23.33 7.86
C ARG A 48 -4.48 24.70 7.68
N ALA A 49 -5.31 25.74 7.57
CA ALA A 49 -5.10 27.18 7.86
C ALA A 49 -3.86 27.93 7.32
N GLU A 50 -2.83 27.26 6.79
CA GLU A 50 -1.66 27.83 6.13
C GLU A 50 -1.62 27.25 4.70
N GLU A 51 -1.49 28.12 3.70
CA GLU A 51 -1.43 27.74 2.29
C GLU A 51 -0.39 26.61 2.09
N ASN A 52 -0.77 25.52 1.39
CA ASN A 52 0.10 24.38 1.04
C ASN A 52 0.49 23.38 2.15
N ILE A 53 -0.21 23.34 3.29
CA ILE A 53 -0.06 22.26 4.30
C ILE A 53 -1.17 21.21 4.15
N TYR A 54 -0.77 19.94 3.98
CA TYR A 54 -1.67 18.80 3.81
C TYR A 54 -1.48 17.77 4.91
N ARG A 55 -2.51 16.93 5.11
CA ARG A 55 -2.45 15.80 6.04
C ARG A 55 -2.96 14.53 5.37
N ILE A 56 -2.16 13.47 5.44
CA ILE A 56 -2.52 12.13 4.96
C ILE A 56 -2.30 11.16 6.12
N GLY A 57 -3.40 10.71 6.72
CA GLY A 57 -3.35 9.92 7.96
C GLY A 57 -2.62 10.67 9.09
N ASN A 58 -1.51 10.09 9.54
CA ASN A 58 -0.63 10.65 10.59
C ASN A 58 0.55 11.46 10.03
N ILE A 59 0.63 11.64 8.72
CA ILE A 59 1.69 12.40 8.05
C ILE A 59 1.19 13.82 7.77
N VAL A 60 1.99 14.82 8.12
CA VAL A 60 1.80 16.21 7.73
C VAL A 60 2.80 16.54 6.62
N ILE A 61 2.33 17.13 5.53
CA ILE A 61 3.14 17.55 4.38
C ILE A 61 3.12 19.07 4.33
N ASP A 62 4.30 19.70 4.35
CA ASP A 62 4.48 21.13 4.08
C ASP A 62 5.10 21.28 2.69
N LYS A 63 4.28 21.60 1.68
CA LYS A 63 4.78 21.75 0.31
C LYS A 63 5.57 23.03 0.09
N ASN A 64 5.52 24.01 1.00
CA ASN A 64 6.35 25.21 0.88
C ASN A 64 7.81 24.90 1.28
N LYS A 65 8.00 23.95 2.21
CA LYS A 65 9.32 23.50 2.66
C LYS A 65 9.79 22.19 2.02
N GLU A 66 8.91 21.53 1.26
CA GLU A 66 9.14 20.19 0.72
C GLU A 66 9.41 19.14 1.81
N GLU A 67 8.76 19.30 2.97
CA GLU A 67 8.99 18.48 4.16
C GLU A 67 7.78 17.58 4.50
N MET A 68 8.07 16.41 5.08
CA MET A 68 7.07 15.54 5.71
C MET A 68 7.39 15.34 7.19
N TYR A 69 6.34 15.34 7.99
CA TYR A 69 6.41 15.10 9.43
C TYR A 69 5.54 13.91 9.80
N PHE A 70 6.13 12.94 10.48
CA PHE A 70 5.42 11.78 11.05
C PHE A 70 6.11 11.34 12.33
N THR A 71 5.35 10.68 13.21
CA THR A 71 5.88 10.15 14.47
C THR A 71 6.47 8.76 14.26
N GLY A 72 7.47 8.44 15.06
CA GLY A 72 8.08 7.12 15.10
C GLY A 72 8.94 6.95 16.34
N ARG A 73 9.43 5.74 16.54
CA ARG A 73 10.32 5.36 17.63
C ARG A 73 11.62 4.79 17.08
N VAL A 74 12.74 5.16 17.69
CA VAL A 74 14.05 4.55 17.41
C VAL A 74 14.11 3.19 18.11
N THR A 75 14.37 2.12 17.36
CA THR A 75 14.48 0.76 17.88
C THR A 75 15.90 0.20 17.82
N LYS A 76 16.72 0.68 16.87
CA LYS A 76 18.15 0.32 16.79
C LYS A 76 19.00 1.57 16.69
N ILE A 77 19.92 1.71 17.64
CA ILE A 77 20.88 2.83 17.71
C ILE A 77 22.28 2.39 17.25
N LYS A 78 22.55 1.08 17.25
CA LYS A 78 23.84 0.47 16.89
C LYS A 78 23.62 -0.87 16.19
N GLY A 79 24.62 -1.32 15.45
CA GLY A 79 24.61 -2.59 14.73
C GLY A 79 24.24 -2.43 13.25
N TRP A 80 24.09 -3.56 12.56
CA TRP A 80 23.70 -3.58 11.15
C TRP A 80 22.22 -3.23 10.99
N ILE A 81 21.94 -2.28 10.10
CA ILE A 81 20.59 -1.78 9.77
C ILE A 81 20.44 -1.89 8.26
N GLN A 82 19.38 -2.56 7.79
CA GLN A 82 19.10 -2.67 6.36
C GLN A 82 18.19 -1.53 5.88
N PHE A 83 17.28 -1.07 6.73
CA PHE A 83 16.31 -0.03 6.39
C PHE A 83 16.36 1.11 7.42
N LEU A 84 16.36 2.36 6.94
CA LEU A 84 16.35 3.50 7.87
C LEU A 84 15.01 3.59 8.62
N ILE A 85 13.89 3.49 7.88
CA ILE A 85 12.54 3.67 8.41
C ILE A 85 11.66 2.52 7.96
N TYR A 86 10.95 1.93 8.90
CA TYR A 86 9.81 1.04 8.67
C TYR A 86 8.50 1.82 8.78
N ALA A 87 7.57 1.57 7.87
CA ALA A 87 6.18 2.04 7.91
C ALA A 87 5.24 0.84 7.87
N ASP A 88 4.07 0.92 8.51
CA ASP A 88 3.15 -0.21 8.67
C ASP A 88 2.69 -0.76 7.30
N GLY A 89 3.07 -2.01 7.04
CA GLY A 89 2.96 -2.68 5.75
C GLY A 89 3.61 -4.05 5.79
N TYR A 90 4.83 -4.17 5.24
CA TYR A 90 5.56 -5.44 5.21
C TYR A 90 6.22 -5.74 6.56
N LYS A 91 5.51 -6.41 7.47
CA LYS A 91 5.95 -6.68 8.85
C LYS A 91 7.36 -7.24 9.01
N TRP A 92 7.83 -8.05 8.06
CA TRP A 92 9.18 -8.63 8.11
C TRP A 92 10.30 -7.56 8.03
N LEU A 93 10.00 -6.36 7.53
CA LEU A 93 10.94 -5.23 7.50
C LEU A 93 11.08 -4.53 8.85
N GLU A 94 10.12 -4.71 9.76
CA GLU A 94 10.10 -4.01 11.06
C GLU A 94 11.35 -4.34 11.89
N GLU A 95 11.77 -5.60 11.87
CA GLU A 95 12.95 -6.08 12.60
C GLU A 95 14.27 -5.62 11.98
N GLU A 96 14.26 -5.18 10.72
CA GLU A 96 15.45 -4.78 9.96
C GLU A 96 15.64 -3.26 9.90
N ALA A 97 14.73 -2.51 10.52
CA ALA A 97 14.72 -1.05 10.51
C ALA A 97 15.34 -0.41 11.76
N ALA A 98 15.90 0.80 11.59
CA ALA A 98 16.37 1.61 12.72
C ALA A 98 15.25 2.36 13.44
N ILE A 99 14.27 2.82 12.67
CA ILE A 99 13.14 3.62 13.12
C ILE A 99 11.84 2.93 12.70
N ILE A 100 10.91 2.79 13.64
CA ILE A 100 9.55 2.33 13.38
C ILE A 100 8.64 3.55 13.37
N SER A 101 8.09 3.88 12.20
CA SER A 101 7.10 4.95 12.04
C SER A 101 5.70 4.45 12.40
N ASP A 102 4.88 5.36 12.96
CA ASP A 102 3.45 5.12 13.18
C ASP A 102 2.63 5.34 11.89
N ALA A 103 3.29 5.76 10.80
CA ALA A 103 2.66 5.93 9.50
C ALA A 103 2.42 4.59 8.80
N ARG A 104 1.32 4.51 8.06
CA ARG A 104 1.07 3.40 7.13
C ARG A 104 1.90 3.58 5.87
N LEU A 105 2.40 2.49 5.31
CA LEU A 105 3.17 2.52 4.07
C LEU A 105 2.39 3.23 2.94
N LYS A 106 1.09 2.95 2.80
CA LYS A 106 0.21 3.62 1.83
C LYS A 106 0.21 5.14 1.99
N ASP A 107 0.13 5.63 3.22
CA ASP A 107 0.05 7.07 3.51
C ASP A 107 1.38 7.75 3.19
N LEU A 108 2.50 7.08 3.49
CA LEU A 108 3.84 7.56 3.16
C LEU A 108 4.05 7.64 1.65
N GLN A 109 3.61 6.63 0.90
CA GLN A 109 3.66 6.64 -0.56
C GLN A 109 2.83 7.78 -1.16
N LEU A 110 1.61 7.99 -0.66
CA LEU A 110 0.76 9.10 -1.11
C LEU A 110 1.37 10.47 -0.75
N SER A 111 2.02 10.58 0.41
CA SER A 111 2.67 11.83 0.85
C SER A 111 3.88 12.16 0.01
N LEU A 112 4.69 11.16 -0.35
CA LEU A 112 5.80 11.29 -1.30
C LEU A 112 5.31 11.72 -2.68
N ALA A 113 4.27 11.07 -3.20
CA ALA A 113 3.66 11.45 -4.47
C ALA A 113 3.06 12.87 -4.44
N LEU A 114 2.57 13.33 -3.29
CA LEU A 114 2.05 14.67 -3.13
C LEU A 114 3.16 15.72 -3.09
N LEU A 115 4.30 15.42 -2.45
CA LEU A 115 5.49 16.26 -2.48
C LEU A 115 6.02 16.39 -3.90
N ASP A 116 6.35 15.27 -4.53
CA ASP A 116 6.86 15.21 -5.89
C ASP A 116 6.20 14.09 -6.70
N TRP A 117 5.19 14.49 -7.48
CA TRP A 117 4.45 13.57 -8.33
C TRP A 117 5.26 13.12 -9.54
N LYS A 118 6.23 13.92 -10.01
CA LYS A 118 7.05 13.58 -11.18
C LYS A 118 8.01 12.47 -10.83
N TYR A 119 8.71 12.62 -9.70
CA TYR A 119 9.57 11.58 -9.17
C TYR A 119 8.78 10.30 -8.88
N TRP A 120 7.58 10.42 -8.32
CA TRP A 120 6.72 9.25 -8.07
C TRP A 120 6.25 8.58 -9.36
N ASP A 121 5.91 9.37 -10.39
CA ASP A 121 5.51 8.87 -11.71
C ASP A 121 6.67 8.13 -12.39
N GLU A 122 7.88 8.68 -12.33
CA GLU A 122 9.11 8.03 -12.80
C GLU A 122 9.36 6.72 -12.05
N PHE A 123 9.35 6.74 -10.72
CA PHE A 123 9.56 5.54 -9.91
C PHE A 123 8.52 4.43 -10.19
N TYR A 124 7.24 4.79 -10.34
CA TYR A 124 6.14 3.82 -10.39
C TYR A 124 5.79 3.35 -11.82
N TYR A 125 5.91 4.23 -12.82
CA TYR A 125 5.54 3.94 -14.21
C TYR A 125 6.71 3.69 -15.14
N MET A 126 7.95 3.77 -14.67
CA MET A 126 9.10 3.38 -15.48
C MET A 126 8.93 1.96 -16.03
N LYS A 127 9.00 1.87 -17.36
CA LYS A 127 9.06 0.62 -18.10
C LYS A 127 10.23 -0.18 -17.53
N ARG A 128 9.93 -1.32 -16.89
CA ARG A 128 10.90 -2.38 -16.57
C ARG A 128 11.79 -2.65 -17.78
N GLY A 129 12.96 -2.03 -17.89
CA GLY A 129 13.87 -2.29 -19.01
C GLY A 129 14.87 -1.21 -19.41
N GLU A 130 14.72 0.05 -18.99
CA GLU A 130 15.75 1.07 -19.20
C GLU A 130 16.57 1.22 -17.92
N GLU A 131 17.88 0.94 -18.01
CA GLU A 131 18.85 1.20 -16.94
C GLU A 131 18.87 2.72 -16.70
N ILE A 132 18.45 3.15 -15.52
CA ILE A 132 18.60 4.54 -15.12
C ILE A 132 20.08 4.76 -14.87
N ASP A 133 20.67 5.64 -15.66
CA ASP A 133 21.88 6.32 -15.27
C ASP A 133 21.47 7.39 -14.25
N PHE A 134 21.57 7.07 -12.96
CA PHE A 134 21.25 7.99 -11.85
C PHE A 134 22.27 9.15 -11.76
N GLU A 135 22.88 9.54 -12.87
CA GLU A 135 24.14 10.29 -12.88
C GLU A 135 24.02 11.72 -12.35
N THR A 136 22.84 12.26 -12.00
CA THR A 136 22.78 13.64 -11.49
C THR A 136 21.63 14.06 -10.55
N ASP A 137 20.63 13.24 -10.23
CA ASP A 137 19.58 13.65 -9.26
C ASP A 137 19.86 13.06 -7.86
N GLU A 138 20.75 13.73 -7.13
CA GLU A 138 20.99 13.44 -5.71
C GLU A 138 19.75 13.85 -4.88
N MET A 139 18.96 12.87 -4.44
CA MET A 139 17.91 13.11 -3.46
C MET A 139 18.54 13.22 -2.07
N GLU A 140 18.62 14.43 -1.53
CA GLU A 140 19.05 14.66 -0.15
C GLU A 140 17.88 14.43 0.81
N LEU A 141 17.83 13.25 1.45
CA LEU A 141 16.86 12.96 2.50
C LEU A 141 17.40 13.42 3.85
N LEU A 142 16.95 14.59 4.30
CA LEU A 142 17.27 15.10 5.64
C LEU A 142 16.26 14.59 6.66
N LEU A 143 16.70 13.68 7.54
CA LEU A 143 15.92 13.21 8.66
C LEU A 143 16.26 14.01 9.93
N SER A 144 15.29 14.75 10.45
CA SER A 144 15.39 15.40 11.76
C SER A 144 14.41 14.78 12.75
N TRP A 145 14.83 14.61 13.99
CA TRP A 145 13.96 14.17 15.08
C TRP A 145 14.17 15.07 16.30
N LYS A 146 13.11 15.28 17.08
CA LYS A 146 13.17 15.96 18.36
C LYS A 146 13.23 14.90 19.47
N GLU A 147 14.21 15.02 20.36
CA GLU A 147 14.26 14.27 21.63
C GLU A 147 13.16 14.72 22.60
#